data_AF-A0A194XWF4-F1
#
_entry.id   AF-A0A194XWF4-F1
#
_cell.length_a   1.000
_cell.length_b   1.000
_cell.length_c   1.000
_cell.angle_alpha   90.00
_cell.angle_beta   90.00
_cell.angle_gamma   90.00
#
_symmetry.space_group_name_H-M   'P 1'
#
loop_
_entity.id
_entity.type
_entity.pdbx_description
1 polymer ?
#
loop_
_entity_poly.entity_id
_entity_poly.type
_entity_poly.pdbx_seq_one_letter_code
_entity_poly.pdbx_strand_id
1 'polypeptide(L)'
;MLLGTESEQQQQRKHHRYLGLWRKAHTITGLITLFASFILIIIGASKLYLLLFGSSTSNSPSFPLKELADKQVCGTHLSERITKIPNIVHYVWFLKDPTSLHLDFKFFITAYSAYLYFQPDKIYYHTDASFELFERARRSGSEWTQRLLSLPNVEYHYVDAPSVTTKGIPIEKFEHKSDFTRMQVLHEYGGIYMDTDAIPLRDIADLRESGFANVVGGAIGLTMHHSGFINNGVMMAAPGSALMKIYMRAADQFFDGRWETASVNLLTDVANRLSAVPHEVLILQPKAFAPVSWEYADQVRLFQPHFEMPAGNEIWGSTSTNMTTCDDMLSSLIEKESFGGEDWEMDFSSSYVLHAFDGKHIPGWDNKVDLNYILARQSNYARAVYPAIAHAISSGVLGPY
;
A
#
# COMPACT_ATOMS: atom_id res chain seq x y z
N MET A 1 -69.97 -76.66 -11.08
CA MET A 1 -69.03 -75.75 -11.78
C MET A 1 -69.65 -74.36 -11.69
N LEU A 2 -69.21 -73.39 -10.88
CA LEU A 2 -67.89 -73.00 -10.41
C LEU A 2 -68.02 -72.48 -8.96
N LEU A 3 -67.47 -73.20 -7.98
CA LEU A 3 -67.25 -72.66 -6.62
C LEU A 3 -65.78 -72.23 -6.56
N GLY A 4 -65.51 -70.92 -6.48
CA GLY A 4 -64.14 -70.40 -6.37
C GLY A 4 -63.95 -68.89 -6.63
N THR A 5 -64.99 -68.11 -6.89
CA THR A 5 -64.86 -66.72 -7.36
C THR A 5 -64.66 -65.66 -6.27
N GLU A 6 -64.95 -65.94 -5.00
CA GLU A 6 -64.80 -64.96 -3.91
C GLU A 6 -63.37 -64.86 -3.35
N SER A 7 -62.61 -65.95 -3.28
CA SER A 7 -61.25 -65.92 -2.70
C SER A 7 -60.25 -65.18 -3.59
N GLU A 8 -60.36 -65.34 -4.92
CA GLU A 8 -59.52 -64.64 -5.90
C GLU A 8 -59.78 -63.13 -5.91
N GLN A 9 -61.05 -62.70 -5.81
CA GLN A 9 -61.40 -61.29 -5.75
C GLN A 9 -60.91 -60.62 -4.45
N GLN A 10 -60.97 -61.32 -3.32
CA GLN A 10 -60.48 -60.78 -2.05
C GLN A 10 -58.94 -60.68 -2.03
N GLN A 11 -58.26 -61.62 -2.69
CA GLN A 11 -56.80 -61.62 -2.83
C GLN A 11 -56.32 -60.51 -3.78
N GLN A 12 -57.01 -60.28 -4.90
CA GLN A 12 -56.74 -59.14 -5.80
C GLN A 12 -56.95 -57.78 -5.12
N ARG A 13 -58.01 -57.62 -4.32
CA ARG A 13 -58.25 -56.36 -3.57
C ARG A 13 -57.17 -56.08 -2.53
N LYS A 14 -56.70 -57.11 -1.82
CA LYS A 14 -55.54 -56.98 -0.91
C LYS A 14 -54.28 -56.60 -1.67
N HIS A 15 -54.00 -57.26 -2.80
CA HIS A 15 -52.82 -56.98 -3.62
C HIS A 15 -52.82 -55.55 -4.20
N HIS A 16 -53.97 -55.05 -4.66
CA HIS A 16 -54.11 -53.65 -5.09
C HIS A 16 -53.93 -52.65 -3.94
N ARG A 17 -54.42 -52.98 -2.74
CA ARG A 17 -54.24 -52.13 -1.55
C ARG A 17 -52.78 -52.08 -1.11
N TYR A 18 -52.07 -53.20 -1.16
CA TYR A 18 -50.62 -53.25 -0.90
C TYR A 18 -49.82 -52.46 -1.96
N LEU A 19 -50.13 -52.59 -3.25
CA LEU A 19 -49.49 -51.77 -4.29
C LEU A 19 -49.74 -50.26 -4.09
N GLY A 20 -50.96 -49.88 -3.69
CA GLY A 20 -51.30 -48.49 -3.40
C GLY A 20 -50.54 -47.92 -2.20
N LEU A 21 -50.40 -48.72 -1.13
CA LEU A 21 -49.58 -48.37 0.04
C LEU A 21 -48.09 -48.29 -0.29
N TRP A 22 -47.60 -49.20 -1.14
CA TRP A 22 -46.19 -49.23 -1.56
C TRP A 22 -45.84 -48.02 -2.44
N ARG A 23 -46.72 -47.65 -3.38
CA ARG A 23 -46.58 -46.42 -4.17
C ARG A 23 -46.61 -45.17 -3.31
N LYS A 24 -47.54 -45.07 -2.34
CA LYS A 24 -47.58 -43.95 -1.39
C LYS A 24 -46.32 -43.88 -0.54
N ALA A 25 -45.81 -45.02 -0.05
CA ALA A 25 -44.56 -45.08 0.70
C ALA A 25 -43.37 -44.59 -0.14
N HIS A 26 -43.20 -45.07 -1.37
CA HIS A 26 -42.14 -44.57 -2.28
C HIS A 26 -42.27 -43.08 -2.61
N THR A 27 -43.49 -42.56 -2.76
CA THR A 27 -43.71 -41.13 -3.01
C THR A 27 -43.31 -40.30 -1.77
N ILE A 28 -43.66 -40.77 -0.57
CA ILE A 28 -43.28 -40.13 0.70
C ILE A 28 -41.76 -40.18 0.89
N THR A 29 -41.10 -41.32 0.64
CA THR A 29 -39.64 -41.42 0.75
C THR A 29 -38.94 -40.50 -0.25
N GLY A 30 -39.44 -40.39 -1.48
CA GLY A 30 -38.92 -39.45 -2.49
C GLY A 30 -39.09 -37.97 -2.12
N LEU A 31 -40.21 -37.61 -1.47
CA LEU A 31 -40.43 -36.27 -0.93
C LEU A 31 -39.48 -35.96 0.24
N ILE A 32 -39.23 -36.93 1.12
CA ILE A 32 -38.29 -36.77 2.24
C ILE A 32 -36.86 -36.58 1.73
N THR A 33 -36.42 -37.34 0.72
CA THR A 33 -35.07 -37.19 0.15
C THR A 33 -34.89 -35.87 -0.59
N LEU A 34 -35.90 -35.41 -1.34
CA LEU A 34 -35.88 -34.09 -1.97
C LEU A 34 -35.81 -32.96 -0.94
N PHE A 35 -36.59 -33.06 0.14
CA PHE A 35 -36.57 -32.08 1.23
C PHE A 35 -35.22 -32.06 1.97
N ALA A 36 -34.63 -33.22 2.23
CA ALA A 36 -33.30 -33.33 2.84
C ALA A 36 -32.21 -32.72 1.94
N SER A 37 -32.25 -32.98 0.63
CA SER A 37 -31.34 -32.38 -0.35
C SER A 37 -31.48 -30.86 -0.41
N PHE A 38 -32.72 -30.35 -0.38
CA PHE A 38 -32.99 -28.91 -0.36
C PHE A 38 -32.44 -28.23 0.90
N ILE A 39 -32.59 -28.86 2.08
CA ILE A 39 -31.98 -28.39 3.33
C ILE A 39 -30.45 -28.36 3.22
N LEU A 40 -29.83 -29.40 2.67
CA LEU A 40 -28.38 -29.44 2.49
C LEU A 40 -27.87 -28.34 1.55
N ILE A 41 -28.62 -28.05 0.47
CA ILE A 41 -28.32 -26.93 -0.44
C ILE A 41 -28.44 -25.59 0.30
N ILE A 42 -29.49 -25.38 1.10
CA ILE A 42 -29.64 -24.15 1.90
C ILE A 42 -28.52 -24.00 2.93
N ILE A 43 -28.11 -25.07 3.60
CA ILE A 43 -27.00 -25.04 4.56
C ILE A 43 -25.68 -24.75 3.83
N GLY A 44 -25.46 -25.37 2.67
CA GLY A 44 -24.28 -25.12 1.84
C GLY A 44 -24.24 -23.67 1.33
N ALA A 45 -25.36 -23.18 0.81
CA ALA A 45 -25.50 -21.80 0.34
C ALA A 45 -25.38 -20.78 1.48
N SER A 46 -25.94 -21.07 2.66
CA SER A 46 -25.79 -20.24 3.86
C SER A 46 -24.36 -20.21 4.36
N LYS A 47 -23.64 -21.35 4.36
CA LYS A 47 -22.22 -21.39 4.72
C LYS A 47 -21.36 -20.64 3.71
N LEU A 48 -21.65 -20.78 2.41
CA LEU A 48 -20.99 -20.02 1.36
C LEU A 48 -21.30 -18.53 1.48
N TYR A 49 -22.54 -18.17 1.80
CA TYR A 49 -22.95 -16.80 2.06
C TYR A 49 -22.26 -16.23 3.29
N LEU A 50 -22.11 -16.99 4.38
CA LEU A 50 -21.35 -16.56 5.56
C LEU A 50 -19.84 -16.49 5.29
N LEU A 51 -19.30 -17.31 4.39
CA LEU A 51 -17.90 -17.21 3.96
C LEU A 51 -17.66 -15.99 3.05
N LEU A 52 -18.62 -15.66 2.19
CA LEU A 52 -18.52 -14.55 1.23
C LEU A 52 -18.98 -13.20 1.81
N PHE A 53 -19.94 -13.22 2.73
CA PHE A 53 -20.67 -12.06 3.25
C PHE A 53 -20.89 -12.08 4.77
N GLY A 54 -20.40 -13.10 5.48
CA GLY A 54 -20.35 -13.04 6.93
C GLY A 54 -19.54 -11.81 7.32
N SER A 55 -20.04 -11.07 8.31
CA SER A 55 -19.43 -9.84 8.80
C SER A 55 -18.02 -10.13 9.32
N SER A 56 -17.05 -10.09 8.41
CA SER A 56 -15.64 -9.90 8.73
C SER A 56 -15.56 -8.49 9.28
N THR A 57 -15.75 -8.35 10.60
CA THR A 57 -15.22 -7.17 11.28
C THR A 57 -13.76 -7.08 10.87
N SER A 58 -13.33 -5.91 10.36
CA SER A 58 -11.91 -5.69 10.07
C SER A 58 -11.15 -6.03 11.35
N ASN A 59 -10.36 -7.10 11.33
CA ASN A 59 -9.51 -7.47 12.45
C ASN A 59 -8.38 -6.45 12.49
N SER A 60 -8.65 -5.29 13.09
CA SER A 60 -7.63 -4.28 13.31
C SER A 60 -6.59 -4.86 14.28
N PRO A 61 -5.29 -4.75 13.96
CA PRO A 61 -4.24 -5.22 14.84
C PRO A 61 -4.31 -4.48 16.19
N SER A 62 -3.99 -5.18 17.28
CA SER A 62 -4.01 -4.63 18.63
C SER A 62 -2.86 -5.22 19.45
N PHE A 63 -2.07 -4.35 20.07
CA PHE A 63 -0.91 -4.73 20.86
C PHE A 63 -1.07 -4.33 22.35
N PRO A 64 -0.54 -5.14 23.28
CA PRO A 64 -0.63 -4.89 24.72
C PRO A 64 0.41 -3.83 25.16
N LEU A 65 0.20 -2.56 24.78
CA LEU A 65 1.14 -1.46 25.04
C LEU A 65 1.44 -1.21 26.53
N LYS A 66 0.69 -1.81 27.46
CA LYS A 66 1.01 -1.81 28.90
C LYS A 66 2.42 -2.35 29.18
N GLU A 67 2.90 -3.29 28.37
CA GLU A 67 4.27 -3.83 28.49
C GLU A 67 5.38 -2.79 28.25
N LEU A 68 5.04 -1.63 27.67
CA LEU A 68 5.96 -0.52 27.47
C LEU A 68 6.07 0.41 28.69
N ALA A 69 5.10 0.37 29.62
CA ALA A 69 5.00 1.31 30.73
C ALA A 69 6.18 1.20 31.72
N ASP A 70 6.73 0.01 31.91
CA ASP A 70 7.83 -0.25 32.86
C ASP A 70 9.18 0.35 32.39
N LYS A 71 9.27 0.87 31.16
CA LYS A 71 10.51 1.33 30.53
C LYS A 71 10.67 2.86 30.41
N GLN A 72 9.85 3.65 31.10
CA GLN A 72 9.83 5.13 31.01
C GLN A 72 9.90 5.66 29.56
N VAL A 73 8.99 5.16 28.71
CA VAL A 73 8.99 5.47 27.27
C VAL A 73 8.72 6.95 27.00
N CYS A 74 7.85 7.60 27.77
CA CYS A 74 7.51 9.01 27.61
C CYS A 74 7.96 9.82 28.84
N GLY A 75 8.37 11.07 28.62
CA GLY A 75 8.68 12.00 29.72
C GLY A 75 7.42 12.36 30.50
N THR A 76 7.58 12.90 31.72
CA THR A 76 6.45 13.30 32.59
C THR A 76 5.81 14.63 32.19
N HIS A 77 6.44 15.38 31.28
CA HIS A 77 5.94 16.63 30.73
C HIS A 77 5.87 16.51 29.21
N LEU A 78 4.73 16.90 28.64
CA LEU A 78 4.68 17.28 27.23
C LEU A 78 5.52 18.56 27.14
N SER A 79 6.73 18.48 26.58
CA SER A 79 7.43 19.68 26.11
C SER A 79 6.51 20.46 25.17
N GLU A 80 6.78 21.74 24.91
CA GLU A 80 6.13 22.45 23.80
C GLU A 80 6.11 21.51 22.58
N ARG A 81 4.90 21.16 22.14
CA ARG A 81 4.73 20.16 21.09
C ARG A 81 5.30 20.78 19.82
N ILE A 82 6.46 20.28 19.40
CA ILE A 82 6.98 20.57 18.06
C ILE A 82 6.05 19.83 17.11
N THR A 83 5.12 20.55 16.50
CA THR A 83 4.22 20.03 15.46
C THR A 83 4.69 20.40 14.06
N LYS A 84 5.81 21.12 13.95
CA LYS A 84 6.42 21.44 12.67
C LYS A 84 7.17 20.22 12.15
N ILE A 85 6.66 19.65 11.06
CA ILE A 85 7.37 18.63 10.29
C ILE A 85 8.41 19.35 9.41
N PRO A 86 9.72 19.06 9.56
CA PRO A 86 10.76 19.63 8.69
C PRO A 86 10.62 19.21 7.23
N ASN A 87 11.08 20.04 6.29
CA ASN A 87 11.09 19.67 4.87
C ASN A 87 12.37 18.88 4.51
N ILE A 88 12.54 17.74 5.18
CA ILE A 88 13.69 16.85 5.03
C ILE A 88 13.16 15.50 4.53
N VAL A 89 13.69 15.00 3.42
CA VAL A 89 13.33 13.70 2.88
C VAL A 89 14.35 12.66 3.33
N HIS A 90 13.87 11.48 3.69
CA HIS A 90 14.68 10.34 4.15
C HIS A 90 14.44 9.13 3.27
N TYR A 91 15.52 8.60 2.68
CA TYR A 91 15.55 7.29 2.04
C TYR A 91 16.49 6.35 2.79
N VAL A 92 16.14 5.07 2.86
CA VAL A 92 16.98 4.03 3.47
C VAL A 92 17.36 3.00 2.41
N TRP A 93 18.65 2.72 2.27
CA TRP A 93 19.15 1.71 1.37
C TRP A 93 20.40 1.02 1.92
N PHE A 94 20.24 -0.26 2.26
CA PHE A 94 21.31 -1.11 2.76
C PHE A 94 21.93 -1.95 1.64
N LEU A 95 23.24 -2.17 1.73
CA LEU A 95 23.99 -2.88 0.72
C LEU A 95 23.75 -4.40 0.82
N LYS A 96 23.31 -5.00 -0.30
CA LYS A 96 23.31 -6.47 -0.46
C LYS A 96 24.74 -7.01 -0.61
N ASP A 97 25.58 -6.27 -1.33
CA ASP A 97 27.01 -6.50 -1.47
C ASP A 97 27.74 -5.32 -0.82
N PRO A 98 28.47 -5.52 0.30
CA PRO A 98 29.17 -4.45 1.02
C PRO A 98 30.19 -3.67 0.18
N THR A 99 30.55 -4.17 -1.01
CA THR A 99 31.55 -3.54 -1.89
C THR A 99 30.93 -2.73 -3.04
N SER A 100 29.61 -2.83 -3.23
CA SER A 100 28.91 -2.29 -4.40
C SER A 100 27.64 -1.53 -4.02
N LEU A 101 27.67 -0.22 -4.25
CA LEU A 101 26.49 0.65 -4.18
C LEU A 101 25.97 0.87 -5.59
N HIS A 102 24.80 0.30 -5.87
CA HIS A 102 24.10 0.41 -7.15
C HIS A 102 22.64 0.78 -6.90
N LEU A 103 22.21 1.87 -7.51
CA LEU A 103 20.84 2.36 -7.51
C LEU A 103 20.28 2.31 -8.93
N ASP A 104 19.01 1.96 -9.04
CA ASP A 104 18.34 1.75 -10.31
C ASP A 104 17.53 2.98 -10.77
N PHE A 105 16.94 2.84 -11.96
CA PHE A 105 16.15 3.91 -12.57
C PHE A 105 14.91 4.27 -11.74
N LYS A 106 14.26 3.29 -11.10
CA LYS A 106 13.02 3.55 -10.33
C LYS A 106 13.33 4.39 -9.10
N PHE A 107 14.43 4.10 -8.42
CA PHE A 107 14.85 4.93 -7.30
C PHE A 107 15.25 6.35 -7.77
N PHE A 108 15.89 6.48 -8.93
CA PHE A 108 16.13 7.81 -9.51
C PHE A 108 14.83 8.59 -9.75
N ILE A 109 13.79 7.95 -10.31
CA ILE A 109 12.46 8.56 -10.49
C ILE A 109 11.92 9.09 -9.16
N THR A 110 11.93 8.25 -8.14
CA THR A 110 11.42 8.59 -6.80
C THR A 110 12.16 9.79 -6.20
N ALA A 111 13.50 9.74 -6.17
CA ALA A 111 14.32 10.82 -5.61
C ALA A 111 14.22 12.12 -6.42
N TYR A 112 14.17 12.03 -7.75
CA TYR A 112 14.01 13.21 -8.60
C TYR A 112 12.64 13.85 -8.43
N SER A 113 11.58 13.03 -8.30
CA SER A 113 10.22 13.52 -8.06
C SER A 113 10.11 14.20 -6.70
N ALA A 114 10.79 13.68 -5.67
CA ALA A 114 10.91 14.34 -4.36
C ALA A 114 11.61 15.70 -4.46
N TYR A 115 12.75 15.75 -5.14
CA TYR A 115 13.47 17.00 -5.41
C TYR A 115 12.58 18.03 -6.11
N LEU A 116 11.86 17.60 -7.15
CA LEU A 116 10.99 18.46 -7.95
C LEU A 116 9.79 19.00 -7.16
N TYR A 117 9.01 18.11 -6.54
CA TYR A 117 7.71 18.47 -6.00
C TYR A 117 7.75 18.92 -4.55
N PHE A 118 8.61 18.32 -3.71
CA PHE A 118 8.68 18.68 -2.30
C PHE A 118 9.68 19.81 -2.03
N GLN A 119 10.60 20.05 -2.97
CA GLN A 119 11.68 21.03 -2.85
C GLN A 119 12.37 20.98 -1.47
N PRO A 120 12.84 19.80 -1.04
CA PRO A 120 13.31 19.59 0.32
C PRO A 120 14.59 20.38 0.60
N ASP A 121 14.72 20.84 1.84
CA ASP A 121 15.96 21.45 2.34
C ASP A 121 17.12 20.45 2.24
N LYS A 122 16.83 19.17 2.50
CA LYS A 122 17.76 18.04 2.48
C LYS A 122 17.09 16.75 2.04
N ILE A 123 17.84 15.90 1.35
CA ILE A 123 17.50 14.51 1.05
C ILE A 123 18.57 13.63 1.69
N TYR A 124 18.28 13.06 2.85
CA TYR A 124 19.20 12.12 3.48
C TYR A 124 19.10 10.74 2.84
N TYR A 125 20.26 10.22 2.46
CA TYR A 125 20.45 8.84 2.04
C TYR A 125 21.09 8.05 3.19
N HIS A 126 20.27 7.28 3.89
CA HIS A 126 20.68 6.44 5.02
C HIS A 126 21.16 5.08 4.53
N THR A 127 22.42 4.73 4.78
CA THR A 127 23.04 3.51 4.27
C THR A 127 24.15 2.99 5.18
N ASP A 128 24.44 1.69 5.08
CA ASP A 128 25.62 1.04 5.68
C ASP A 128 26.85 1.08 4.76
N ALA A 129 26.77 1.75 3.60
CA ALA A 129 27.92 2.00 2.74
C ALA A 129 28.94 2.93 3.43
N SER A 130 30.23 2.63 3.28
CA SER A 130 31.28 3.57 3.71
C SER A 130 31.20 4.88 2.91
N PHE A 131 31.68 5.97 3.49
CA PHE A 131 31.72 7.26 2.83
C PHE A 131 32.52 7.22 1.51
N GLU A 132 33.63 6.46 1.49
CA GLU A 132 34.45 6.29 0.30
C GLU A 132 33.71 5.54 -0.81
N LEU A 133 32.94 4.50 -0.46
CA LEU A 133 32.11 3.77 -1.41
C LEU A 133 31.00 4.67 -1.96
N PHE A 134 30.33 5.44 -1.11
CA PHE A 134 29.32 6.42 -1.52
C PHE A 134 29.89 7.46 -2.49
N GLU A 135 31.00 8.11 -2.14
CA GLU A 135 31.64 9.14 -2.99
C GLU A 135 32.24 8.56 -4.28
N ARG A 136 32.65 7.29 -4.27
CA ARG A 136 33.01 6.57 -5.50
C ARG A 136 31.78 6.34 -6.37
N ALA A 137 30.70 5.82 -5.81
CA ALA A 137 29.47 5.55 -6.54
C ALA A 137 28.84 6.83 -7.11
N ARG A 138 28.93 7.95 -6.38
CA ARG A 138 28.50 9.28 -6.85
C ARG A 138 29.26 9.76 -8.08
N ARG A 139 30.57 9.46 -8.17
CA ARG A 139 31.45 9.91 -9.28
C ARG A 139 31.56 8.93 -10.44
N SER A 140 31.42 7.63 -10.18
CA SER A 140 31.74 6.58 -11.14
C SER A 140 30.83 5.35 -11.05
N GLY A 141 29.66 5.46 -10.41
CA GLY A 141 28.65 4.39 -10.35
C GLY A 141 27.95 4.17 -11.69
N SER A 142 26.85 3.39 -11.68
CA SER A 142 25.97 3.35 -12.85
C SER A 142 25.40 4.74 -13.16
N GLU A 143 24.89 4.94 -14.37
CA GLU A 143 24.23 6.18 -14.76
C GLU A 143 23.21 6.65 -13.72
N TRP A 144 22.29 5.77 -13.31
CA TRP A 144 21.24 6.10 -12.34
C TRP A 144 21.78 6.38 -10.93
N THR A 145 22.82 5.66 -10.53
CA THR A 145 23.49 5.91 -9.24
C THR A 145 24.12 7.30 -9.22
N GLN A 146 24.88 7.64 -10.26
CA GLN A 146 25.52 8.96 -10.35
C GLN A 146 24.49 10.08 -10.39
N ARG A 147 23.44 9.94 -11.22
CA ARG A 147 22.37 10.95 -11.35
C ARG A 147 21.64 11.16 -10.03
N LEU A 148 21.24 10.09 -9.34
CA LEU A 148 20.54 10.18 -8.06
C LEU A 148 21.42 10.83 -6.99
N LEU A 149 22.65 10.34 -6.80
CA LEU A 149 23.55 10.85 -5.76
C LEU A 149 24.06 12.27 -6.06
N SER A 150 23.97 12.72 -7.31
CA SER A 150 24.35 14.08 -7.73
C SER A 150 23.18 15.06 -7.73
N LEU A 151 21.96 14.63 -7.37
CA LEU A 151 20.85 15.56 -7.19
C LEU A 151 21.20 16.61 -6.13
N PRO A 152 20.70 17.84 -6.27
CA PRO A 152 20.86 18.85 -5.23
C PRO A 152 20.30 18.37 -3.89
N ASN A 153 20.91 18.82 -2.81
CA ASN A 153 20.50 18.55 -1.42
C ASN A 153 20.57 17.07 -0.99
N VAL A 154 21.06 16.15 -1.83
CA VAL A 154 21.34 14.77 -1.42
C VAL A 154 22.58 14.72 -0.53
N GLU A 155 22.39 14.24 0.70
CA GLU A 155 23.43 14.10 1.72
C GLU A 155 23.60 12.63 2.15
N TYR A 156 24.85 12.20 2.23
CA TYR A 156 25.22 10.91 2.80
C TYR A 156 24.96 10.89 4.31
N HIS A 157 24.35 9.81 4.79
CA HIS A 157 24.23 9.54 6.22
C HIS A 157 24.49 8.06 6.52
N TYR A 158 25.59 7.77 7.20
CA TYR A 158 25.89 6.41 7.64
C TYR A 158 24.91 5.94 8.71
N VAL A 159 24.42 4.71 8.57
CA VAL A 159 23.66 3.99 9.60
C VAL A 159 24.04 2.52 9.57
N ASP A 160 24.26 1.94 10.75
CA ASP A 160 24.40 0.48 10.85
C ASP A 160 23.03 -0.17 10.58
N ALA A 161 23.04 -1.20 9.73
CA ALA A 161 21.83 -1.94 9.42
C ALA A 161 21.38 -2.74 10.66
N PRO A 162 20.18 -2.49 11.24
CA PRO A 162 19.73 -3.14 12.46
C PRO A 162 19.78 -4.66 12.33
N SER A 163 20.33 -5.36 13.31
CA SER A 163 20.56 -6.82 13.21
C SER A 163 19.79 -7.64 14.24
N VAL A 164 19.40 -7.04 15.37
CA VAL A 164 18.73 -7.73 16.46
C VAL A 164 17.93 -6.73 17.32
N THR A 165 16.79 -7.15 17.87
CA THR A 165 16.03 -6.37 18.86
C THR A 165 16.66 -6.47 20.26
N THR A 166 16.24 -5.64 21.20
CA THR A 166 16.68 -5.74 22.61
C THR A 166 16.28 -7.06 23.27
N LYS A 167 15.29 -7.77 22.72
CA LYS A 167 14.88 -9.12 23.14
C LYS A 167 15.69 -10.25 22.50
N GLY A 168 16.66 -9.93 21.64
CA GLY A 168 17.47 -10.94 20.96
C GLY A 168 16.80 -11.54 19.72
N ILE A 169 15.73 -10.92 19.17
CA ILE A 169 15.08 -11.41 17.95
C ILE A 169 15.87 -10.91 16.73
N PRO A 170 16.37 -11.79 15.85
CA PRO A 170 17.13 -11.39 14.66
C PRO A 170 16.30 -10.58 13.66
N ILE A 171 16.91 -9.54 13.09
CA ILE A 171 16.35 -8.71 12.02
C ILE A 171 17.11 -9.05 10.73
N GLU A 172 16.68 -10.10 10.05
CA GLU A 172 17.44 -10.68 8.92
C GLU A 172 17.14 -9.98 7.58
N LYS A 173 15.86 -9.71 7.30
CA LYS A 173 15.41 -9.15 6.02
C LYS A 173 15.74 -7.67 5.91
N PHE A 174 16.23 -7.23 4.75
CA PHE A 174 16.56 -5.83 4.48
C PHE A 174 15.37 -4.89 4.66
N GLU A 175 14.17 -5.38 4.35
CA GLU A 175 12.92 -4.65 4.51
C GLU A 175 12.65 -4.37 6.00
N HIS A 176 12.86 -5.35 6.87
CA HIS A 176 12.78 -5.14 8.32
C HIS A 176 13.87 -4.21 8.82
N LYS A 177 15.11 -4.31 8.31
CA LYS A 177 16.16 -3.35 8.64
C LYS A 177 15.71 -1.92 8.31
N SER A 178 15.10 -1.74 7.14
CA SER A 178 14.52 -0.46 6.71
C SER A 178 13.34 0.00 7.58
N ASP A 179 12.47 -0.92 8.04
CA ASP A 179 11.39 -0.60 8.99
C ASP A 179 11.94 -0.01 10.31
N PHE A 180 12.99 -0.62 10.87
CA PHE A 180 13.61 -0.12 12.10
C PHE A 180 14.31 1.23 11.88
N THR A 181 15.05 1.38 10.78
CA THR A 181 15.76 2.62 10.48
C THR A 181 14.81 3.78 10.17
N ARG A 182 13.73 3.57 9.40
CA ARG A 182 12.75 4.63 9.10
C ARG A 182 12.09 5.17 10.37
N MET A 183 11.81 4.29 11.34
CA MET A 183 11.29 4.70 12.65
C MET A 183 12.28 5.56 13.41
N GLN A 184 13.54 5.16 13.43
CA GLN A 184 14.61 5.88 14.12
C GLN A 184 14.84 7.27 13.51
N VAL A 185 15.00 7.37 12.18
CA VAL A 185 15.33 8.65 11.53
C VAL A 185 14.19 9.65 11.64
N LEU A 186 12.93 9.21 11.51
CA LEU A 186 11.77 10.09 11.74
C LEU A 186 11.65 10.53 13.20
N HIS A 187 11.99 9.65 14.15
CA HIS A 187 12.01 10.05 15.55
C HIS A 187 13.10 11.09 15.85
N GLU A 188 14.29 10.93 15.29
CA GLU A 188 15.46 11.77 15.55
C GLU A 188 15.41 13.10 14.80
N TYR A 189 15.15 13.05 13.50
CA TYR A 189 15.23 14.22 12.60
C TYR A 189 13.86 14.80 12.25
N GLY A 190 12.78 14.05 12.44
CA GLY A 190 11.49 14.35 11.82
C GLY A 190 11.56 14.17 10.31
N GLY A 191 10.73 14.91 9.58
CA GLY A 191 10.77 14.97 8.12
C GLY A 191 9.78 14.02 7.46
N ILE A 192 10.11 13.61 6.24
CA ILE A 192 9.31 12.77 5.35
C ILE A 192 10.14 11.54 5.00
N TYR A 193 9.71 10.37 5.48
CA TYR A 193 10.25 9.10 5.02
C TYR A 193 9.52 8.65 3.76
N MET A 194 10.27 8.12 2.79
CA MET A 194 9.71 7.47 1.62
C MET A 194 10.43 6.16 1.31
N ASP A 195 9.66 5.11 1.00
CA ASP A 195 10.19 3.92 0.33
C ASP A 195 10.71 4.31 -1.07
N THR A 196 11.66 3.53 -1.58
CA THR A 196 12.38 3.85 -2.83
C THR A 196 11.50 3.71 -4.09
N ASP A 197 10.31 3.14 -3.94
CA ASP A 197 9.24 2.97 -4.92
C ASP A 197 7.99 3.83 -4.61
N ALA A 198 8.14 4.85 -3.76
CA ALA A 198 7.10 5.84 -3.48
C ALA A 198 7.37 7.17 -4.20
N ILE A 199 6.65 7.43 -5.29
CA ILE A 199 6.91 8.55 -6.21
C ILE A 199 6.03 9.76 -5.89
N PRO A 200 6.60 10.91 -5.49
CA PRO A 200 5.85 12.15 -5.37
C PRO A 200 5.19 12.59 -6.68
N LEU A 201 3.92 13.01 -6.61
CA LEU A 201 3.15 13.50 -7.74
C LEU A 201 2.83 15.00 -7.64
N ARG A 202 2.90 15.58 -6.44
CA ARG A 202 2.69 17.01 -6.17
C ARG A 202 3.23 17.38 -4.79
N ASP A 203 3.29 18.67 -4.50
CA ASP A 203 3.76 19.19 -3.22
C ASP A 203 2.88 18.72 -2.04
N ILE A 204 3.52 18.50 -0.88
CA ILE A 204 2.93 18.07 0.38
C ILE A 204 3.04 19.14 1.48
N ALA A 205 3.47 20.37 1.15
CA ALA A 205 3.62 21.46 2.11
C ALA A 205 2.38 21.64 3.01
N ASP A 206 1.18 21.62 2.45
CA ASP A 206 -0.08 21.73 3.22
C ASP A 206 -0.26 20.61 4.26
N LEU A 207 0.21 19.40 3.96
CA LEU A 207 0.17 18.28 4.91
C LEU A 207 1.21 18.47 6.01
N ARG A 208 2.41 18.88 5.61
CA ARG A 208 3.55 19.15 6.50
C ARG A 208 3.26 20.30 7.48
N GLU A 209 2.46 21.27 7.03
CA GLU A 209 2.11 22.50 7.75
C GLU A 209 0.71 22.46 8.38
N SER A 210 0.04 21.29 8.32
CA SER A 210 -1.30 21.07 8.89
C SER A 210 -1.40 21.24 10.41
N GLY A 211 -0.26 21.37 11.11
CA GLY A 211 -0.18 21.48 12.56
C GLY A 211 -0.28 20.14 13.31
N PHE A 212 -0.28 19.01 12.60
CA PHE A 212 -0.16 17.68 13.22
C PHE A 212 1.31 17.28 13.36
N ALA A 213 1.65 16.63 14.48
CA ALA A 213 3.00 16.10 14.71
C ALA A 213 3.32 14.91 13.80
N ASN A 214 2.33 14.20 13.26
CA ASN A 214 2.52 13.11 12.33
C ASN A 214 1.44 13.10 11.26
N VAL A 215 1.81 12.77 10.03
CA VAL A 215 0.88 12.53 8.92
C VAL A 215 1.21 11.18 8.29
N VAL A 216 0.22 10.29 8.24
CA VAL A 216 0.35 8.93 7.68
C VAL A 216 -0.81 8.65 6.71
N GLY A 217 -0.64 7.70 5.80
CA GLY A 217 -1.66 7.35 4.81
C GLY A 217 -2.22 5.95 5.05
N GLY A 218 -3.52 5.76 4.82
CA GLY A 218 -4.10 4.43 4.72
C GLY A 218 -3.46 3.59 3.59
N ALA A 219 -3.56 2.28 3.67
CA ALA A 219 -3.22 1.35 2.61
C ALA A 219 -4.48 0.93 1.85
N ILE A 220 -4.37 0.78 0.53
CA ILE A 220 -5.38 0.07 -0.25
C ILE A 220 -5.11 -1.42 -0.16
N GLY A 221 -6.15 -2.18 0.16
CA GLY A 221 -6.19 -3.63 0.00
C GLY A 221 -7.42 -4.00 -0.84
N LEU A 222 -7.29 -4.98 -1.73
CA LEU A 222 -8.44 -5.46 -2.51
C LEU A 222 -9.30 -6.44 -1.70
N THR A 223 -8.72 -7.01 -0.64
CA THR A 223 -9.42 -7.86 0.31
C THR A 223 -9.81 -7.07 1.57
N MET A 224 -10.96 -7.40 2.16
CA MET A 224 -11.41 -6.78 3.42
C MET A 224 -10.41 -6.97 4.58
N HIS A 225 -9.56 -8.00 4.51
CA HIS A 225 -8.55 -8.30 5.52
C HIS A 225 -7.55 -7.17 5.71
N HIS A 226 -7.17 -6.46 4.64
CA HIS A 226 -6.20 -5.36 4.68
C HIS A 226 -6.87 -3.98 4.70
N SER A 227 -8.20 -3.93 4.81
CA SER A 227 -8.93 -2.67 4.86
C SER A 227 -8.75 -1.99 6.21
N GLY A 228 -8.39 -0.70 6.19
CA GLY A 228 -8.15 0.12 7.38
C GLY A 228 -6.71 0.09 7.89
N PHE A 229 -5.80 -0.60 7.20
CA PHE A 229 -4.38 -0.60 7.55
C PHE A 229 -3.70 0.70 7.12
N ILE A 230 -2.59 1.04 7.77
CA ILE A 230 -1.79 2.24 7.47
C ILE A 230 -0.51 1.81 6.75
N ASN A 231 -0.21 2.49 5.65
CA ASN A 231 1.02 2.29 4.91
C ASN A 231 2.19 2.95 5.63
N ASN A 232 3.30 2.24 5.81
CA ASN A 232 4.52 2.75 6.43
C ASN A 232 5.59 3.16 5.41
N GLY A 233 5.27 3.15 4.11
CA GLY A 233 6.18 3.53 3.04
C GLY A 233 6.19 5.02 2.74
N VAL A 234 5.22 5.78 3.26
CA VAL A 234 5.25 7.24 3.28
C VAL A 234 4.75 7.69 4.64
N MET A 235 5.62 8.36 5.39
CA MET A 235 5.28 8.86 6.73
C MET A 235 5.94 10.21 6.94
N MET A 236 5.23 11.12 7.59
CA MET A 236 5.76 12.40 8.02
C MET A 236 5.69 12.53 9.53
N ALA A 237 6.75 13.06 10.13
CA ALA A 237 6.81 13.24 11.57
C ALA A 237 7.56 14.52 11.95
N ALA A 238 7.11 15.16 13.02
CA ALA A 238 7.92 16.10 13.75
C ALA A 238 8.94 15.32 14.60
N PRO A 239 10.16 15.85 14.79
CA PRO A 239 11.16 15.18 15.60
C PRO A 239 10.65 14.97 17.03
N GLY A 240 10.85 13.77 17.56
CA GLY A 240 10.45 13.42 18.93
C GLY A 240 8.94 13.22 19.13
N SER A 241 8.12 13.13 18.07
CA SER A 241 6.67 12.93 18.19
C SER A 241 6.31 11.68 19.02
N ALA A 242 5.13 11.71 19.66
CA ALA A 242 4.71 10.61 20.53
C ALA A 242 4.43 9.34 19.71
N LEU A 243 3.83 9.46 18.53
CA LEU A 243 3.66 8.33 17.60
C LEU A 243 4.99 7.64 17.33
N MET A 244 6.00 8.38 16.84
CA MET A 244 7.27 7.76 16.46
C MET A 244 8.01 7.16 17.64
N LYS A 245 7.97 7.82 18.80
CA LYS A 245 8.59 7.31 20.02
C LYS A 245 7.94 6.01 20.50
N ILE A 246 6.61 5.94 20.53
CA ILE A 246 5.88 4.75 20.96
C ILE A 246 6.05 3.64 19.93
N TYR A 247 5.92 3.96 18.65
CA TYR A 247 6.02 3.01 17.54
C TYR A 247 7.39 2.32 17.50
N MET A 248 8.49 3.09 17.57
CA MET A 248 9.85 2.55 17.62
C MET A 248 10.07 1.60 18.81
N ARG A 249 9.58 1.97 20.00
CA ARG A 249 9.70 1.11 21.20
C ARG A 249 8.82 -0.12 21.12
N ALA A 250 7.63 0.00 20.54
CA ALA A 250 6.72 -1.11 20.34
C ALA A 250 7.30 -2.11 19.33
N ALA A 251 7.92 -1.64 18.24
CA ALA A 251 8.61 -2.49 17.27
C ALA A 251 9.72 -3.32 17.94
N ASP A 252 10.61 -2.68 18.71
CA ASP A 252 11.66 -3.39 19.45
C ASP A 252 11.10 -4.42 20.46
N GLN A 253 9.97 -4.11 21.11
CA GLN A 253 9.33 -4.98 22.09
C GLN A 253 8.56 -6.16 21.47
N PHE A 254 7.82 -5.94 20.37
CA PHE A 254 6.84 -6.89 19.84
C PHE A 254 7.25 -7.54 18.52
N PHE A 255 8.35 -7.11 17.90
CA PHE A 255 8.82 -7.74 16.67
C PHE A 255 9.11 -9.22 16.87
N ASP A 256 8.62 -10.01 15.93
CA ASP A 256 8.63 -11.47 15.96
C ASP A 256 9.13 -12.07 14.63
N GLY A 257 9.74 -11.26 13.77
CA GLY A 257 10.25 -11.68 12.46
C GLY A 257 9.18 -11.83 11.36
N ARG A 258 7.89 -11.66 11.66
CA ARG A 258 6.83 -11.68 10.64
C ARG A 258 6.82 -10.39 9.83
N TRP A 259 6.38 -10.50 8.58
CA TRP A 259 6.44 -9.44 7.57
C TRP A 259 5.78 -8.12 8.00
N GLU A 260 4.61 -8.20 8.64
CA GLU A 260 3.76 -7.02 8.88
C GLU A 260 3.82 -6.51 10.32
N THR A 261 4.39 -7.29 11.26
CA THR A 261 4.28 -7.00 12.70
C THR A 261 4.82 -5.62 13.04
N ALA A 262 6.07 -5.34 12.68
CA ALA A 262 6.71 -4.05 12.95
C ALA A 262 6.39 -2.96 11.93
N SER A 263 6.05 -3.32 10.68
CA SER A 263 5.80 -2.35 9.60
C SER A 263 4.37 -1.80 9.67
N VAL A 264 3.39 -2.61 9.29
CA VAL A 264 2.01 -2.15 9.06
C VAL A 264 1.14 -2.33 10.30
N ASN A 265 1.28 -3.45 11.01
CA ASN A 265 0.35 -3.80 12.09
C ASN A 265 0.52 -2.90 13.31
N LEU A 266 1.75 -2.73 13.77
CA LEU A 266 2.06 -1.84 14.90
C LEU A 266 1.74 -0.39 14.59
N LEU A 267 2.09 0.10 13.40
CA LEU A 267 1.75 1.46 12.99
C LEU A 267 0.23 1.67 12.99
N THR A 268 -0.52 0.74 12.40
CA THR A 268 -1.98 0.78 12.35
C THR A 268 -2.60 0.88 13.74
N ASP A 269 -2.17 0.04 14.69
CA ASP A 269 -2.72 0.06 16.05
C ASP A 269 -2.40 1.39 16.77
N VAL A 270 -1.13 1.79 16.79
CA VAL A 270 -0.67 2.95 17.56
C VAL A 270 -1.21 4.25 16.97
N ALA A 271 -1.15 4.43 15.65
CA ALA A 271 -1.64 5.64 14.99
C ALA A 271 -3.15 5.82 15.15
N ASN A 272 -3.95 4.75 15.02
CA ASN A 272 -5.39 4.84 15.24
C ASN A 272 -5.72 5.24 16.69
N ARG A 273 -5.04 4.69 17.69
CA ARG A 273 -5.24 5.10 19.10
C ARG A 273 -4.83 6.54 19.36
N LEU A 274 -3.73 6.99 18.75
CA LEU A 274 -3.22 8.36 18.91
C LEU A 274 -3.95 9.40 18.05
N SER A 275 -4.74 8.98 17.06
CA SER A 275 -5.57 9.91 16.25
C SER A 275 -6.60 10.68 17.10
N ALA A 276 -7.02 10.11 18.24
CA ALA A 276 -7.89 10.77 19.19
C ALA A 276 -7.18 11.87 20.02
N VAL A 277 -5.84 11.89 20.00
CA VAL A 277 -5.05 12.92 20.67
C VAL A 277 -4.95 14.14 19.74
N PRO A 278 -5.41 15.33 20.17
CA PRO A 278 -5.37 16.52 19.33
C PRO A 278 -3.97 16.78 18.77
N HIS A 279 -3.90 17.06 17.47
CA HIS A 279 -2.66 17.39 16.74
C HIS A 279 -1.54 16.33 16.79
N GLU A 280 -1.81 15.09 17.21
CA GLU A 280 -0.77 14.06 17.25
C GLU A 280 -0.65 13.32 15.91
N VAL A 281 -1.75 12.76 15.40
CA VAL A 281 -1.74 11.97 14.16
C VAL A 281 -2.88 12.41 13.24
N LEU A 282 -2.52 12.80 12.01
CA LEU A 282 -3.44 12.92 10.89
C LEU A 282 -3.34 11.66 10.03
N ILE A 283 -4.43 10.91 9.91
CA ILE A 283 -4.52 9.74 9.05
C ILE A 283 -5.26 10.14 7.77
N LEU A 284 -4.56 10.07 6.64
CA LEU A 284 -5.13 10.37 5.33
C LEU A 284 -5.82 9.15 4.73
N GLN A 285 -6.76 9.41 3.82
CA GLN A 285 -7.37 8.37 3.01
C GLN A 285 -6.31 7.57 2.23
N PRO A 286 -6.56 6.28 1.91
CA PRO A 286 -5.57 5.43 1.29
C PRO A 286 -4.95 5.97 -0.01
N LYS A 287 -5.78 6.58 -0.87
CA LYS A 287 -5.34 7.15 -2.15
C LYS A 287 -4.31 8.29 -2.01
N ALA A 288 -4.15 8.90 -0.84
CA ALA A 288 -3.24 10.01 -0.65
C ALA A 288 -1.77 9.61 -0.86
N PHE A 289 -1.33 8.45 -0.34
CA PHE A 289 0.06 7.98 -0.45
C PHE A 289 0.22 6.61 -1.11
N ALA A 290 -0.80 5.74 -1.04
CA ALA A 290 -0.76 4.40 -1.62
C ALA A 290 -2.04 4.13 -2.43
N PRO A 291 -2.19 4.75 -3.62
CA PRO A 291 -3.40 4.65 -4.45
C PRO A 291 -3.61 3.30 -5.15
N VAL A 292 -2.74 2.33 -4.88
CA VAL A 292 -2.77 0.94 -5.35
C VAL A 292 -2.37 0.00 -4.22
N SER A 293 -2.75 -1.27 -4.31
CA SER A 293 -2.27 -2.34 -3.43
C SER A 293 -1.07 -3.10 -4.03
N TRP A 294 -0.43 -3.92 -3.21
CA TRP A 294 0.60 -4.90 -3.64
C TRP A 294 0.01 -6.13 -4.32
N GLU A 295 -1.31 -6.22 -4.40
CA GLU A 295 -2.01 -7.37 -4.96
C GLU A 295 -1.86 -7.37 -6.48
N TYR A 296 -1.84 -8.57 -7.08
CA TYR A 296 -1.46 -8.75 -8.48
C TYR A 296 -2.34 -7.94 -9.45
N ALA A 297 -3.65 -7.85 -9.19
CA ALA A 297 -4.57 -7.11 -10.03
C ALA A 297 -4.24 -5.61 -10.10
N ASP A 298 -3.81 -5.01 -8.98
CA ASP A 298 -3.39 -3.60 -8.97
C ASP A 298 -2.00 -3.40 -9.59
N GLN A 299 -1.09 -4.36 -9.45
CA GLN A 299 0.19 -4.30 -10.17
C GLN A 299 -0.04 -4.33 -11.69
N VAL A 300 -0.94 -5.19 -12.16
CA VAL A 300 -1.35 -5.25 -13.58
C VAL A 300 -1.97 -3.90 -14.00
N ARG A 301 -2.95 -3.41 -13.24
CA ARG A 301 -3.63 -2.14 -13.53
C ARG A 301 -2.67 -0.95 -13.56
N LEU A 302 -1.64 -0.94 -12.71
CA LEU A 302 -0.67 0.14 -12.66
C LEU A 302 0.36 0.06 -13.80
N PHE A 303 0.94 -1.12 -14.03
CA PHE A 303 2.14 -1.24 -14.84
C PHE A 303 1.91 -1.75 -16.27
N GLN A 304 0.82 -2.48 -16.55
CA GLN A 304 0.62 -3.10 -17.86
C GLN A 304 0.50 -2.03 -18.96
N PRO A 305 1.32 -2.09 -20.03
CA PRO A 305 1.15 -1.22 -21.19
C PRO A 305 -0.09 -1.57 -22.02
N HIS A 306 -0.77 -0.55 -22.52
CA HIS A 306 -1.85 -0.61 -23.49
C HIS A 306 -1.32 -0.23 -24.88
N PHE A 307 -0.68 -1.18 -25.56
CA PHE A 307 0.04 -0.96 -26.83
C PHE A 307 -0.84 -0.57 -28.03
N GLU A 308 -2.15 -0.78 -27.92
CA GLU A 308 -3.13 -0.39 -28.96
C GLU A 308 -3.29 1.13 -29.06
N MET A 309 -2.82 1.88 -28.06
CA MET A 309 -2.91 3.33 -28.00
C MET A 309 -1.62 4.00 -28.50
N PRO A 310 -1.72 5.04 -29.35
CA PRO A 310 -0.56 5.84 -29.74
C PRO A 310 0.07 6.53 -28.51
N ALA A 311 1.36 6.86 -28.62
CA ALA A 311 2.11 7.53 -27.55
C ALA A 311 1.59 8.97 -27.33
N GLY A 312 0.55 9.10 -26.51
CA GLY A 312 -0.05 10.36 -26.10
C GLY A 312 -1.48 10.53 -26.61
N ASN A 313 -2.40 10.64 -25.65
CA ASN A 313 -3.45 11.65 -25.66
C ASN A 313 -3.36 12.32 -24.28
N GLU A 314 -3.76 13.59 -24.20
CA GLU A 314 -3.59 14.51 -23.06
C GLU A 314 -3.65 13.81 -21.69
N ILE A 315 -2.69 14.14 -20.81
CA ILE A 315 -2.77 13.74 -19.41
C ILE A 315 -3.65 14.80 -18.73
N TRP A 316 -4.86 14.40 -18.34
CA TRP A 316 -5.73 15.26 -17.55
C TRP A 316 -4.98 15.73 -16.29
N GLY A 317 -5.00 17.05 -16.04
CA GLY A 317 -4.26 17.68 -14.94
C GLY A 317 -2.85 18.18 -15.28
N SER A 318 -2.39 18.10 -16.54
CA SER A 318 -1.10 18.70 -16.94
C SER A 318 -1.08 20.24 -16.98
N THR A 319 -2.25 20.90 -16.87
CA THR A 319 -2.41 22.34 -17.11
C THR A 319 -3.11 23.13 -15.99
N SER A 320 -3.66 22.51 -14.95
CA SER A 320 -4.51 23.22 -13.98
C SER A 320 -3.87 23.39 -12.60
N THR A 321 -2.94 24.33 -12.46
CA THR A 321 -2.28 24.62 -11.16
C THR A 321 -2.80 25.86 -10.44
N ASN A 322 -3.67 26.67 -11.05
CA ASN A 322 -4.20 27.89 -10.44
C ASN A 322 -5.73 27.89 -10.41
N MET A 323 -6.33 26.98 -9.65
CA MET A 323 -7.75 27.07 -9.28
C MET A 323 -7.86 27.97 -8.06
N THR A 324 -8.24 29.24 -8.27
CA THR A 324 -8.27 30.25 -7.19
C THR A 324 -9.69 30.51 -6.69
N THR A 325 -10.70 30.15 -7.48
CA THR A 325 -12.11 30.37 -7.17
C THR A 325 -12.90 29.06 -7.12
N CYS A 326 -14.08 29.11 -6.49
CA CYS A 326 -15.02 27.98 -6.48
C CYS A 326 -15.46 27.59 -7.91
N ASP A 327 -15.60 28.58 -8.80
CA ASP A 327 -15.99 28.37 -10.19
C ASP A 327 -14.88 27.67 -11.00
N ASP A 328 -13.61 28.00 -10.76
CA ASP A 328 -12.48 27.29 -11.38
C ASP A 328 -12.50 25.80 -10.97
N MET A 329 -12.74 25.53 -9.68
CA MET A 329 -12.80 24.17 -9.15
C MET A 329 -13.97 23.39 -9.74
N LEU A 330 -15.16 23.99 -9.80
CA LEU A 330 -16.34 23.36 -10.40
C LEU A 330 -16.14 23.11 -11.89
N SER A 331 -15.57 24.08 -12.61
CA SER A 331 -15.27 23.95 -14.04
C SER A 331 -14.30 22.79 -14.30
N SER A 332 -13.28 22.62 -13.46
CA SER A 332 -12.35 21.50 -13.58
C SER A 332 -13.01 20.14 -13.33
N LEU A 333 -13.96 20.07 -12.39
CA LEU A 333 -14.74 18.83 -12.16
C LEU A 333 -15.61 18.49 -13.38
N ILE A 334 -16.29 19.48 -13.95
CA ILE A 334 -17.11 19.30 -15.17
C ILE A 334 -16.22 18.92 -16.36
N GLU A 335 -15.06 19.56 -16.51
CA GLU A 335 -14.08 19.22 -17.54
C GLU A 335 -13.61 17.78 -17.38
N LYS A 336 -13.32 17.34 -16.16
CA LYS A 336 -12.93 15.95 -15.87
C LYS A 336 -14.02 14.94 -16.22
N GLU A 337 -15.28 15.24 -15.92
CA GLU A 337 -16.41 14.38 -16.32
C GLU A 337 -16.56 14.33 -17.85
N SER A 338 -16.21 15.43 -18.53
CA SER A 338 -16.25 15.55 -19.98
C SER A 338 -15.00 14.99 -20.66
N PHE A 339 -13.91 14.82 -19.90
CA PHE A 339 -12.64 14.31 -20.38
C PHE A 339 -12.80 12.81 -20.63
N GLY A 340 -12.89 12.44 -21.91
CA GLY A 340 -12.97 11.05 -22.35
C GLY A 340 -11.65 10.33 -22.11
N GLY A 341 -11.45 9.81 -20.89
CA GLY A 341 -10.38 8.87 -20.57
C GLY A 341 -10.76 7.43 -20.92
N GLU A 342 -9.76 6.57 -21.09
CA GLU A 342 -9.99 5.13 -21.29
C GLU A 342 -10.36 4.43 -19.97
N ASP A 343 -11.11 3.33 -20.04
CA ASP A 343 -11.59 2.57 -18.87
C ASP A 343 -10.47 2.06 -17.93
N TRP A 344 -9.26 1.92 -18.45
CA TRP A 344 -8.09 1.45 -17.70
C TRP A 344 -7.37 2.58 -16.96
N GLU A 345 -7.65 3.85 -17.28
CA GLU A 345 -6.95 4.99 -16.71
C GLU A 345 -7.26 5.18 -15.22
N MET A 346 -6.21 5.43 -14.45
CA MET A 346 -6.29 5.71 -13.03
C MET A 346 -6.21 7.21 -12.76
N ASP A 347 -7.15 7.69 -11.95
CA ASP A 347 -7.15 9.06 -11.46
C ASP A 347 -6.29 9.21 -10.20
N PHE A 348 -5.18 9.95 -10.35
CA PHE A 348 -4.25 10.27 -9.27
C PHE A 348 -4.42 11.70 -8.71
N SER A 349 -5.47 12.45 -9.06
CA SER A 349 -5.64 13.84 -8.55
C SER A 349 -5.71 13.95 -7.04
N SER A 350 -6.23 12.93 -6.37
CA SER A 350 -6.28 12.88 -4.89
C SER A 350 -4.97 12.39 -4.25
N SER A 351 -3.99 11.97 -5.05
CA SER A 351 -2.72 11.40 -4.60
C SER A 351 -1.66 12.48 -4.49
N TYR A 352 -0.92 12.46 -3.40
CA TYR A 352 0.33 13.22 -3.22
C TYR A 352 1.53 12.38 -3.62
N VAL A 353 1.47 11.08 -3.33
CA VAL A 353 2.50 10.09 -3.61
C VAL A 353 1.85 8.86 -4.23
N LEU A 354 2.53 8.26 -5.19
CA LEU A 354 2.24 6.94 -5.76
C LEU A 354 3.23 5.93 -5.18
N HIS A 355 2.83 5.19 -4.15
CA HIS A 355 3.56 3.99 -3.71
C HIS A 355 3.31 2.84 -4.70
N ALA A 356 4.30 2.53 -5.52
CA ALA A 356 4.17 1.65 -6.68
C ALA A 356 4.76 0.25 -6.44
N PHE A 357 4.00 -0.60 -5.75
CA PHE A 357 4.41 -1.98 -5.45
C PHE A 357 4.63 -2.80 -6.73
N ASP A 358 5.85 -3.28 -6.95
CA ASP A 358 6.20 -4.12 -8.09
C ASP A 358 6.47 -5.59 -7.70
N GLY A 359 7.07 -6.36 -8.60
CA GLY A 359 7.67 -7.65 -8.26
C GLY A 359 6.99 -8.89 -8.83
N LYS A 360 5.80 -8.78 -9.44
CA LYS A 360 5.16 -9.92 -10.12
C LYS A 360 5.28 -9.82 -11.63
N HIS A 361 5.52 -10.95 -12.28
CA HIS A 361 5.54 -11.02 -13.74
C HIS A 361 4.14 -10.73 -14.31
N ILE A 362 4.06 -9.81 -15.28
CA ILE A 362 2.81 -9.44 -15.97
C ILE A 362 2.89 -9.99 -17.40
N PRO A 363 2.00 -10.92 -17.79
CA PRO A 363 2.00 -11.49 -19.13
C PRO A 363 1.89 -10.44 -20.23
N GLY A 364 2.69 -10.60 -21.30
CA GLY A 364 2.68 -9.69 -22.45
C GLY A 364 3.53 -8.43 -22.29
N TRP A 365 4.24 -8.28 -21.17
CA TRP A 365 5.21 -7.21 -20.93
C TRP A 365 6.49 -7.79 -20.33
N ASP A 366 7.63 -7.17 -20.63
CA ASP A 366 8.95 -7.61 -20.15
C ASP A 366 9.26 -7.17 -18.71
N ASN A 367 8.27 -6.60 -18.01
CA ASN A 367 8.39 -6.06 -16.65
C ASN A 367 9.44 -4.96 -16.50
N LYS A 368 9.88 -4.35 -17.61
CA LYS A 368 10.94 -3.35 -17.62
C LYS A 368 10.37 -1.94 -17.58
N VAL A 369 10.62 -1.27 -16.46
CA VAL A 369 10.40 0.18 -16.33
C VAL A 369 11.70 0.87 -16.73
N ASP A 370 11.75 1.41 -17.94
CA ASP A 370 12.85 2.23 -18.44
C ASP A 370 12.31 3.54 -19.04
N LEU A 371 13.21 4.39 -19.57
CA LEU A 371 12.79 5.69 -20.08
C LEU A 371 11.82 5.56 -21.27
N ASN A 372 12.02 4.58 -22.15
CA ASN A 372 11.12 4.37 -23.29
C ASN A 372 9.71 4.02 -22.82
N TYR A 373 9.60 3.16 -21.79
CA TYR A 373 8.34 2.84 -21.15
C TYR A 373 7.62 4.08 -20.60
N ILE A 374 8.33 4.98 -19.91
CA ILE A 374 7.74 6.22 -19.39
C ILE A 374 7.32 7.17 -20.51
N LEU A 375 8.19 7.38 -21.50
CA LEU A 375 7.92 8.29 -22.62
C LEU A 375 6.76 7.81 -23.50
N ALA A 376 6.54 6.49 -23.59
CA ALA A 376 5.41 5.92 -24.31
C ALA A 376 4.05 6.29 -23.69
N ARG A 377 3.98 6.51 -22.36
CA ARG A 377 2.75 6.87 -21.62
C ARG A 377 1.60 5.87 -21.82
N GLN A 378 1.94 4.60 -22.05
CA GLN A 378 0.97 3.53 -22.34
C GLN A 378 0.49 2.78 -21.08
N SER A 379 0.91 3.16 -19.88
CA SER A 379 0.45 2.58 -18.62
C SER A 379 0.12 3.68 -17.61
N ASN A 380 -0.61 3.33 -16.55
CA ASN A 380 -0.92 4.27 -15.47
C ASN A 380 0.35 4.77 -14.76
N TYR A 381 1.31 3.88 -14.52
CA TYR A 381 2.61 4.26 -13.97
C TYR A 381 3.34 5.25 -14.88
N ALA A 382 3.44 4.94 -16.19
CA ALA A 382 4.13 5.79 -17.15
C ALA A 382 3.48 7.18 -17.22
N ARG A 383 2.14 7.26 -17.23
CA ARG A 383 1.41 8.53 -17.23
C ARG A 383 1.62 9.34 -15.95
N ALA A 384 1.55 8.70 -14.78
CA ALA A 384 1.74 9.38 -13.50
C ALA A 384 3.17 9.94 -13.32
N VAL A 385 4.18 9.20 -13.79
CA VAL A 385 5.59 9.54 -13.64
C VAL A 385 6.09 10.48 -14.75
N TYR A 386 5.46 10.47 -15.93
CA TYR A 386 5.89 11.24 -17.10
C TYR A 386 6.18 12.72 -16.82
N PRO A 387 5.36 13.48 -16.06
CA PRO A 387 5.65 14.90 -15.80
C PRO A 387 7.02 15.15 -15.15
N ALA A 388 7.41 14.32 -14.17
CA ALA A 388 8.71 14.45 -13.53
C ALA A 388 9.85 14.11 -14.49
N ILE A 389 9.69 13.06 -15.31
CA ILE A 389 10.69 12.67 -16.31
C ILE A 389 10.82 13.72 -17.42
N ALA A 390 9.70 14.27 -17.91
CA ALA A 390 9.70 15.36 -18.88
C ALA A 390 10.44 16.59 -18.33
N HIS A 391 10.22 16.92 -17.06
CA HIS A 391 10.96 17.98 -16.36
C HIS A 391 12.46 17.66 -16.24
N ALA A 392 12.84 16.41 -15.97
CA ALA A 392 14.23 15.97 -15.92
C ALA A 392 14.95 16.14 -17.26
N ILE A 393 14.29 15.82 -18.36
CA ILE A 393 14.82 16.01 -19.72
C ILE A 393 14.95 17.50 -20.05
N SER A 394 13.90 18.30 -19.82
CA SER A 394 13.93 19.73 -20.15
C SER A 394 14.93 20.52 -19.29
N SER A 395 15.20 20.07 -18.07
CA SER A 395 16.21 20.66 -17.16
C SER A 395 17.64 20.15 -17.42
N GLY A 396 17.84 19.26 -18.41
CA GLY A 396 19.14 18.68 -18.73
C GLY A 396 19.68 17.67 -17.71
N VAL A 397 18.85 17.26 -16.73
CA VAL A 397 19.19 16.21 -15.75
C VAL A 397 19.19 14.85 -16.43
N LEU A 398 18.34 14.65 -17.44
CA LEU A 398 18.42 13.55 -18.40
C LEU A 398 18.81 14.11 -19.77
N GLY A 399 19.62 13.35 -20.52
CA GLY A 399 20.01 13.76 -21.87
C GLY A 399 18.80 13.83 -22.81
N PRO A 400 18.91 14.60 -23.92
CA PRO A 400 17.90 14.53 -24.98
C PRO A 400 17.89 13.10 -25.54
N TYR A 401 16.69 12.52 -25.64
CA TYR A 401 16.44 11.16 -26.13
C TYR A 401 15.91 11.18 -27.56
#